data_AF-A0A962HME0-F1
#
_entry.id   AF-A0A962HME0-F1
#
_cell.length_a   1.000
_cell.length_b   1.000
_cell.length_c   1.000
_cell.angle_alpha   90.00
_cell.angle_beta   90.00
_cell.angle_gamma   90.00
#
_symmetry.space_group_name_H-M   'P 1'
#
loop_
_entity.id
_entity.type
_entity.pdbx_description
1 polymer ?
#
loop_
_entity_poly.entity_id
_entity_poly.type
_entity_poly.pdbx_seq_one_letter_code
_entity_poly.pdbx_strand_id
1 'polypeptide(L)'
;MVAGSMNLQENLSLRALGKGWYWYLVIGFSLIVGGLLANTGIFSGWSDSGQVMGWTFLVAGVLYLLQAFLTNDDLPSAWAQLMGITSLLLGIVLLLDPLANLISAPILAGMLTVMLGLGLLIYGSKLRPNPGWLWMTLSGILSLIIALLILTERFLPALLNHGLLLTVELLTTGLLLVLAGLGIKRLR
;
A
#
# COMPACT_ATOMS: atom_id res chain seq x y z
N MET A 1 -14.95 -41.56 17.38
CA MET A 1 -14.79 -40.21 17.97
C MET A 1 -13.83 -39.29 17.20
N VAL A 2 -13.30 -39.66 16.03
CA VAL A 2 -12.27 -38.87 15.29
C VAL A 2 -12.86 -37.85 14.29
N ALA A 3 -14.09 -38.04 13.82
CA ALA A 3 -14.72 -37.14 12.84
C ALA A 3 -15.08 -35.74 13.40
N GLY A 4 -15.31 -35.62 14.70
CA GLY A 4 -15.67 -34.33 15.33
C GLY A 4 -14.51 -33.36 15.48
N SER A 5 -13.28 -33.84 15.73
CA SER A 5 -12.10 -33.00 15.90
C SER A 5 -11.54 -32.50 14.56
N MET A 6 -11.74 -33.24 13.47
CA MET A 6 -11.30 -32.85 12.12
C MET A 6 -12.11 -31.65 11.60
N ASN A 7 -13.44 -31.68 11.77
CA ASN A 7 -14.34 -30.58 11.40
C ASN A 7 -14.13 -29.32 12.26
N LEU A 8 -13.65 -29.48 13.50
CA LEU A 8 -13.31 -28.36 14.39
C LEU A 8 -12.00 -27.69 13.97
N GLN A 9 -10.98 -28.44 13.57
CA GLN A 9 -9.74 -27.87 13.05
C GLN A 9 -9.95 -27.16 11.71
N GLU A 10 -10.79 -27.72 10.83
CA GLU A 10 -11.17 -27.11 9.55
C GLU A 10 -12.00 -25.82 9.77
N ASN A 11 -12.93 -25.80 10.73
CA ASN A 11 -13.65 -24.56 11.07
C ASN A 11 -12.76 -23.51 11.73
N LEU A 12 -11.77 -23.91 12.54
CA LEU A 12 -10.83 -22.99 13.17
C LEU A 12 -9.85 -22.39 12.14
N SER A 13 -9.37 -23.18 11.18
CA SER A 13 -8.52 -22.69 10.09
C SER A 13 -9.31 -21.79 9.12
N LEU A 14 -10.56 -22.13 8.77
CA LEU A 14 -11.44 -21.28 7.96
C LEU A 14 -11.83 -19.97 8.69
N ARG A 15 -11.93 -19.98 10.03
CA ARG A 15 -12.13 -18.78 10.85
C ARG A 15 -10.88 -17.91 10.96
N ALA A 16 -9.70 -18.51 11.04
CA ALA A 16 -8.40 -17.83 11.06
C ALA A 16 -8.08 -17.17 9.69
N LEU A 17 -8.29 -17.89 8.59
CA LEU A 17 -8.05 -17.40 7.23
C LEU A 17 -8.95 -16.22 6.83
N GLY A 18 -10.17 -16.16 7.36
CA GLY A 18 -11.07 -15.04 7.09
C GLY A 18 -11.04 -13.89 8.11
N LYS A 19 -10.01 -13.79 8.94
CA LYS A 19 -9.73 -12.59 9.77
C LYS A 19 -8.82 -11.57 9.07
N GLY A 20 -8.02 -11.99 8.09
CA GLY A 20 -7.05 -11.12 7.40
C GLY A 20 -7.64 -10.21 6.32
N TRP A 21 -8.76 -10.56 5.70
CA TRP A 21 -9.35 -9.82 4.56
C TRP A 21 -9.71 -8.37 4.90
N TYR A 22 -10.12 -8.12 6.15
CA TYR A 22 -10.51 -6.80 6.64
C TYR A 22 -9.32 -5.82 6.66
N TRP A 23 -8.10 -6.30 6.92
CA TRP A 23 -6.90 -5.45 6.91
C TRP A 23 -6.63 -4.86 5.53
N TYR A 24 -6.72 -5.67 4.47
CA TYR A 24 -6.57 -5.20 3.09
C TYR A 24 -7.61 -4.15 2.72
N LEU A 25 -8.86 -4.32 3.18
CA LEU A 25 -9.90 -3.32 2.99
C LEU A 25 -9.61 -2.00 3.72
N VAL A 26 -9.23 -2.07 5.01
CA VAL A 26 -8.97 -0.88 5.82
C VAL A 26 -7.78 -0.10 5.27
N ILE A 27 -6.68 -0.80 4.95
CA ILE A 27 -5.49 -0.19 4.35
C ILE A 27 -5.87 0.41 2.99
N GLY A 28 -6.54 -0.35 2.12
CA GLY A 28 -6.91 0.13 0.80
C GLY A 28 -7.85 1.34 0.84
N PHE A 29 -8.84 1.32 1.73
CA PHE A 29 -9.75 2.44 1.94
C PHE A 29 -9.02 3.68 2.46
N SER A 30 -8.10 3.52 3.42
CA SER A 30 -7.30 4.64 3.95
C SER A 30 -6.47 5.32 2.86
N LEU A 31 -5.88 4.53 1.94
CA LEU A 31 -5.09 5.04 0.81
C LEU A 31 -5.97 5.77 -0.21
N ILE A 32 -7.16 5.24 -0.52
CA ILE A 32 -8.10 5.90 -1.45
C ILE A 32 -8.55 7.26 -0.89
N VAL A 33 -8.97 7.27 0.38
CA VAL A 33 -9.41 8.51 1.04
C VAL A 33 -8.28 9.52 1.07
N GLY A 34 -7.07 9.11 1.49
CA GLY A 34 -5.92 10.00 1.52
C GLY A 34 -5.52 10.54 0.14
N GLY A 35 -5.57 9.71 -0.91
CA GLY A 35 -5.31 10.13 -2.28
C GLY A 35 -6.35 11.15 -2.80
N LEU A 36 -7.64 10.93 -2.56
CA LEU A 36 -8.68 11.90 -2.93
C LEU A 36 -8.52 13.23 -2.16
N LEU A 37 -8.17 13.15 -0.89
CA LEU A 37 -7.95 14.32 -0.05
C LEU A 37 -6.71 15.13 -0.47
N ALA A 38 -5.67 14.47 -0.98
CA ALA A 38 -4.45 15.13 -1.40
C ALA A 38 -4.64 16.05 -2.62
N ASN A 39 -5.58 15.75 -3.52
CA ASN A 39 -5.78 16.50 -4.77
C ASN A 39 -6.95 17.50 -4.75
N THR A 40 -7.83 17.44 -3.75
CA THR A 40 -9.05 18.27 -3.72
C THR A 40 -8.84 19.68 -3.17
N GLY A 41 -7.66 20.00 -2.63
CA GLY A 41 -7.37 21.31 -2.05
C GLY A 41 -8.25 21.70 -0.87
N ILE A 42 -9.04 20.75 -0.33
CA ILE A 42 -9.96 20.95 0.81
C ILE A 42 -9.17 21.40 2.04
N PHE A 43 -7.92 20.94 2.17
CA PHE A 43 -6.98 21.34 3.20
C PHE A 43 -6.28 22.65 2.86
N SER A 44 -7.04 23.73 2.65
CA SER A 44 -6.51 25.08 2.38
C SER A 44 -5.57 25.64 3.45
N GLY A 45 -5.51 25.01 4.64
CA GLY A 45 -4.54 25.33 5.70
C GLY A 45 -3.19 24.60 5.60
N TRP A 46 -3.04 23.65 4.69
CA TRP A 46 -1.82 22.86 4.50
C TRP A 46 -1.05 23.43 3.31
N SER A 47 0.23 23.73 3.50
CA SER A 47 1.03 24.48 2.51
C SER A 47 1.40 23.68 1.26
N ASP A 48 1.24 22.35 1.32
CA ASP A 48 1.61 21.43 0.24
C ASP A 48 0.72 20.17 0.27
N SER A 49 0.29 19.69 -0.91
CA SER A 49 -0.41 18.41 -1.07
C SER A 49 0.44 17.22 -0.63
N GLY A 50 1.78 17.36 -0.66
CA GLY A 50 2.72 16.37 -0.15
C GLY A 50 2.51 16.02 1.33
N GLN A 51 2.05 16.97 2.15
CA GLN A 51 1.83 16.71 3.57
C GLN A 51 0.63 15.76 3.81
N VAL A 52 -0.46 15.91 3.04
CA VAL A 52 -1.63 15.00 3.14
C VAL A 52 -1.23 13.59 2.73
N MET A 53 -0.42 13.46 1.67
CA MET A 53 0.12 12.17 1.24
C MET A 53 1.03 11.58 2.33
N GLY A 54 1.89 12.40 2.94
CA GLY A 54 2.78 11.99 4.01
C GLY A 54 2.05 11.34 5.18
N TRP A 55 0.99 11.99 5.69
CA TRP A 55 0.15 11.40 6.72
C TRP A 55 -0.58 10.14 6.27
N THR A 56 -1.05 10.11 5.02
CA THR A 56 -1.72 8.93 4.47
C THR A 56 -0.77 7.72 4.45
N PHE A 57 0.46 7.91 3.99
CA PHE A 57 1.49 6.88 3.97
C PHE A 57 1.94 6.47 5.38
N LEU A 58 2.01 7.40 6.33
CA LEU A 58 2.23 7.07 7.74
C LEU A 58 1.14 6.15 8.29
N VAL A 59 -0.13 6.52 8.10
CA VAL A 59 -1.27 5.71 8.57
C VAL A 59 -1.27 4.34 7.92
N ALA A 60 -1.08 4.27 6.59
CA ALA A 60 -0.97 3.00 5.88
C ALA A 60 0.20 2.15 6.39
N GLY A 61 1.35 2.77 6.66
CA GLY A 61 2.53 2.09 7.20
C GLY A 61 2.28 1.49 8.58
N VAL A 62 1.63 2.23 9.48
CA VAL A 62 1.21 1.70 10.79
C VAL A 62 0.24 0.53 10.62
N LEU A 63 -0.75 0.64 9.73
CA LEU A 63 -1.72 -0.43 9.50
C LEU A 63 -1.07 -1.70 8.94
N TYR A 64 -0.10 -1.57 8.04
CA TYR A 64 0.70 -2.70 7.54
C TYR A 64 1.52 -3.36 8.66
N LEU A 65 2.14 -2.57 9.54
CA LEU A 65 2.87 -3.12 10.68
C LEU A 65 1.92 -3.84 11.65
N LEU A 66 0.77 -3.23 11.97
CA LEU A 66 -0.24 -3.86 12.80
C LEU A 66 -0.72 -5.18 12.18
N GLN A 67 -0.98 -5.20 10.88
CA GLN A 67 -1.29 -6.44 10.16
C GLN A 67 -0.17 -7.47 10.35
N ALA A 68 1.10 -7.09 10.21
CA ALA A 68 2.21 -8.02 10.37
C ALA A 68 2.27 -8.68 11.77
N PHE A 69 1.94 -7.93 12.82
CA PHE A 69 1.96 -8.43 14.19
C PHE A 69 0.67 -9.14 14.61
N LEU A 70 -0.47 -8.79 14.01
CA LEU A 70 -1.78 -9.34 14.37
C LEU A 70 -2.17 -10.59 13.55
N THR A 71 -1.54 -10.82 12.40
CA THR A 71 -1.74 -12.03 11.58
C THR A 71 -0.58 -13.00 11.82
N ASN A 72 -0.83 -14.07 12.58
CA ASN A 72 0.13 -15.16 12.89
C ASN A 72 0.35 -16.11 11.69
N ASP A 73 0.52 -15.56 10.48
CA ASP A 73 0.91 -16.35 9.31
C ASP A 73 2.37 -16.03 8.98
N ASP A 74 3.25 -17.04 9.06
CA ASP A 74 4.71 -16.88 8.94
C ASP A 74 5.19 -16.28 7.61
N LEU A 75 4.43 -16.46 6.52
CA LEU A 75 4.76 -15.94 5.18
C LEU A 75 4.20 -14.51 4.90
N PRO A 76 2.94 -14.20 5.24
CA PRO A 76 2.38 -12.84 5.14
C PRO A 76 3.01 -11.81 6.09
N SER A 77 3.54 -12.23 7.24
CA SER A 77 4.04 -11.30 8.28
C SER A 77 5.27 -10.50 7.85
N ALA A 78 6.32 -11.15 7.32
CA ALA A 78 7.52 -10.46 6.85
C ALA A 78 7.23 -9.50 5.68
N TRP A 79 6.22 -9.82 4.87
CA TRP A 79 5.79 -8.98 3.76
C TRP A 79 5.15 -7.67 4.23
N ALA A 80 4.20 -7.80 5.16
CA ALA A 80 3.52 -6.66 5.77
C ALA A 80 4.50 -5.77 6.55
N GLN A 81 5.55 -6.33 7.16
CA GLN A 81 6.64 -5.55 7.76
C GLN A 81 7.37 -4.69 6.75
N LEU A 82 7.78 -5.27 5.60
CA LEU A 82 8.50 -4.53 4.58
C LEU A 82 7.64 -3.39 4.01
N MET A 83 6.38 -3.67 3.69
CA MET A 83 5.42 -2.66 3.22
C MET A 83 5.22 -1.57 4.27
N GLY A 84 5.04 -1.95 5.54
CA GLY A 84 4.82 -1.01 6.63
C GLY A 84 6.00 -0.08 6.86
N ILE A 85 7.22 -0.62 6.89
CA ILE A 85 8.44 0.18 7.05
C ILE A 85 8.61 1.11 5.85
N THR A 86 8.43 0.62 4.62
CA THR A 86 8.62 1.43 3.42
C THR A 86 7.58 2.55 3.34
N SER A 87 6.31 2.26 3.63
CA SER A 87 5.25 3.28 3.68
C SER A 87 5.47 4.28 4.80
N LEU A 88 5.93 3.86 5.99
CA LEU A 88 6.29 4.79 7.06
C LEU A 88 7.42 5.74 6.62
N LEU A 89 8.50 5.19 6.06
CA LEU A 89 9.62 5.99 5.58
C LEU A 89 9.17 6.98 4.51
N LEU A 90 8.31 6.55 3.60
CA LEU A 90 7.78 7.41 2.54
C LEU A 90 6.92 8.54 3.14
N GLY A 91 6.08 8.22 4.13
CA GLY A 91 5.32 9.20 4.89
C GLY A 91 6.20 10.23 5.60
N ILE A 92 7.27 9.77 6.28
CA ILE A 92 8.23 10.64 6.96
C ILE A 92 8.94 11.56 5.95
N VAL A 93 9.42 11.01 4.84
CA VAL A 93 10.12 11.78 3.79
C VAL A 93 9.22 12.88 3.21
N LEU A 94 7.93 12.60 3.04
CA LEU A 94 6.97 13.59 2.53
C LEU A 94 6.61 14.67 3.57
N LEU A 95 6.71 14.38 4.87
CA LEU A 95 6.43 15.34 5.94
C LEU A 95 7.64 16.19 6.33
N LEU A 96 8.86 15.70 6.06
CA LEU A 96 10.09 16.45 6.28
C LEU A 96 10.23 17.55 5.22
N ASP A 97 9.69 18.72 5.56
CA ASP A 97 9.78 20.01 4.88
C ASP A 97 10.15 19.96 3.37
N PRO A 98 9.14 19.80 2.49
CA PRO A 98 9.35 19.65 1.04
C PRO A 98 10.05 20.86 0.41
N LEU A 99 9.95 22.06 1.01
CA LEU A 99 10.59 23.29 0.51
C LEU A 99 12.10 23.35 0.83
N ALA A 100 12.55 22.75 1.93
CA ALA A 100 13.96 22.69 2.29
C ALA A 100 14.72 21.57 1.53
N ASN A 101 13.98 20.58 1.00
CA ASN A 101 14.53 19.34 0.42
C ASN A 101 14.07 19.06 -1.01
N LEU A 102 13.79 20.08 -1.82
CA LEU A 102 13.31 19.98 -3.21
C LEU A 102 14.12 19.03 -4.11
N ILE A 103 15.43 18.86 -3.83
CA ILE A 103 16.31 17.97 -4.61
C ILE A 103 16.31 16.54 -4.05
N SER A 104 16.18 16.37 -2.74
CA SER A 104 16.37 15.09 -2.05
C SER A 104 15.07 14.33 -1.82
N ALA A 105 13.97 15.02 -1.55
CA ALA A 105 12.68 14.39 -1.23
C ALA A 105 12.08 13.59 -2.41
N PRO A 106 12.05 14.09 -3.66
CA PRO A 106 11.51 13.33 -4.79
C PRO A 106 12.35 12.08 -5.11
N ILE A 107 13.67 12.17 -5.00
CA ILE A 107 14.57 11.03 -5.23
C ILE A 107 14.32 9.94 -4.19
N LEU A 108 14.25 10.31 -2.90
CA LEU A 108 13.96 9.38 -1.82
C LEU A 108 12.55 8.77 -1.95
N ALA A 109 11.54 9.59 -2.23
CA ALA A 109 10.18 9.13 -2.46
C ALA A 109 10.11 8.17 -3.66
N GLY A 110 10.80 8.48 -4.76
CA GLY A 110 10.94 7.61 -5.92
C GLY A 110 11.57 6.27 -5.56
N MET A 111 12.70 6.26 -4.84
CA MET A 111 13.37 5.02 -4.40
C MET A 111 12.50 4.18 -3.47
N LEU A 112 11.82 4.80 -2.51
CA LEU A 112 10.89 4.10 -1.61
C LEU A 112 9.68 3.56 -2.38
N THR A 113 9.19 4.28 -3.39
CA THR A 113 8.12 3.80 -4.28
C THR A 113 8.59 2.62 -5.13
N VAL A 114 9.86 2.60 -5.58
CA VAL A 114 10.44 1.41 -6.23
C VAL A 114 10.41 0.21 -5.27
N MET A 115 10.82 0.40 -4.01
CA MET A 115 10.79 -0.67 -3.01
C MET A 115 9.37 -1.18 -2.78
N LEU A 116 8.38 -0.28 -2.69
CA LEU A 116 6.96 -0.66 -2.61
C LEU A 116 6.55 -1.51 -3.83
N GLY A 117 6.83 -1.03 -5.04
CA GLY A 117 6.43 -1.67 -6.30
C GLY A 117 7.07 -3.05 -6.53
N LEU A 118 8.38 -3.16 -6.35
CA LEU A 118 9.10 -4.44 -6.37
C LEU A 118 8.50 -5.42 -5.36
N GLY A 119 8.15 -4.86 -4.22
CA GLY A 119 7.47 -5.56 -3.19
C GLY A 119 6.16 -6.22 -3.59
N LEU A 120 5.23 -5.40 -4.08
CA LEU A 120 3.91 -5.82 -4.56
C LEU A 120 4.03 -6.88 -5.68
N LEU A 121 5.03 -6.72 -6.56
CA LEU A 121 5.37 -7.70 -7.59
C LEU A 121 5.78 -9.07 -7.01
N ILE A 122 6.71 -9.07 -6.06
CA ILE A 122 7.20 -10.29 -5.40
C ILE A 122 6.05 -10.96 -4.65
N TYR A 123 5.27 -10.19 -3.89
CA TYR A 123 4.19 -10.73 -3.09
C TYR A 123 3.05 -11.27 -3.93
N GLY A 124 2.65 -10.55 -4.99
CA GLY A 124 1.71 -11.07 -5.97
C GLY A 124 2.20 -12.41 -6.53
N SER A 125 3.47 -12.50 -6.94
CA SER A 125 4.03 -13.74 -7.50
C SER A 125 3.99 -14.91 -6.51
N LYS A 126 4.21 -14.65 -5.21
CA LYS A 126 4.11 -15.66 -4.13
C LYS A 126 2.68 -16.05 -3.79
N LEU A 127 1.69 -15.20 -4.08
CA LEU A 127 0.28 -15.45 -3.84
C LEU A 127 -0.38 -16.37 -4.87
N ARG A 128 0.30 -16.74 -5.96
CA ARG A 128 -0.22 -17.73 -6.93
C ARG A 128 -0.50 -19.07 -6.21
N PRO A 129 -1.69 -19.69 -6.33
CA PRO A 129 -2.84 -19.37 -7.21
C PRO A 129 -4.04 -18.67 -6.53
N ASN A 130 -3.86 -18.06 -5.36
CA ASN A 130 -4.96 -17.41 -4.62
C ASN A 130 -5.57 -16.20 -5.37
N PRO A 131 -6.87 -15.93 -5.21
CA PRO A 131 -7.50 -14.76 -5.82
C PRO A 131 -6.91 -13.48 -5.22
N GLY A 132 -6.62 -12.52 -6.08
CA GLY A 132 -5.93 -11.27 -5.70
C GLY A 132 -4.50 -11.16 -6.23
N TRP A 133 -3.84 -12.29 -6.56
CA TRP A 133 -2.48 -12.28 -7.11
C TRP A 133 -2.34 -11.33 -8.31
N LEU A 134 -3.21 -11.46 -9.32
CA LEU A 134 -3.10 -10.67 -10.55
C LEU A 134 -3.17 -9.17 -10.26
N TRP A 135 -4.06 -8.76 -9.34
CA TRP A 135 -4.25 -7.36 -8.95
C TRP A 135 -3.01 -6.80 -8.25
N MET A 136 -2.34 -7.58 -7.41
CA MET A 136 -1.14 -7.14 -6.71
C MET A 136 0.10 -7.10 -7.60
N THR A 137 0.21 -8.04 -8.55
CA THR A 137 1.25 -7.95 -9.59
C THR A 137 1.04 -6.71 -10.46
N LEU A 138 -0.20 -6.42 -10.87
CA LEU A 138 -0.50 -5.22 -11.65
C LEU A 138 -0.21 -3.93 -10.88
N SER A 139 -0.53 -3.88 -9.58
CA SER A 139 -0.20 -2.71 -8.75
C SER A 139 1.31 -2.50 -8.72
N GLY A 140 2.09 -3.56 -8.48
CA GLY A 140 3.54 -3.45 -8.40
C GLY A 140 4.18 -2.98 -9.70
N ILE A 141 3.67 -3.42 -10.87
CA ILE A 141 4.11 -2.89 -12.17
C ILE A 141 3.81 -1.40 -12.27
N LEU A 142 2.60 -0.97 -11.91
CA LEU A 142 2.21 0.43 -11.99
C LEU A 142 3.04 1.30 -11.03
N SER A 143 3.29 0.82 -9.81
CA SER A 143 4.14 1.50 -8.84
C SER A 143 5.56 1.68 -9.36
N LEU A 144 6.12 0.71 -10.08
CA LEU A 144 7.43 0.87 -10.72
C LEU A 144 7.42 1.91 -11.83
N ILE A 145 6.36 1.96 -12.63
CA ILE A 145 6.19 2.99 -13.67
C ILE A 145 6.14 4.36 -13.00
N ILE A 146 5.33 4.52 -11.95
CA ILE A 146 5.19 5.77 -11.21
C ILE A 146 6.51 6.17 -10.55
N ALA A 147 7.22 5.24 -9.93
CA ALA A 147 8.52 5.50 -9.34
C ALA A 147 9.54 5.99 -10.39
N LEU A 148 9.56 5.39 -11.58
CA LEU A 148 10.41 5.85 -12.68
C LEU A 148 10.03 7.26 -13.14
N LEU A 149 8.73 7.57 -13.22
CA LEU A 149 8.25 8.91 -13.56
C LEU A 149 8.67 9.94 -12.51
N ILE A 150 8.59 9.61 -11.22
CA ILE A 150 9.06 10.48 -10.13
C ILE A 150 10.56 10.75 -10.28
N LEU A 151 11.37 9.71 -10.53
CA LEU A 151 12.82 9.86 -10.69
C LEU A 151 13.24 10.62 -11.96
N THR A 152 12.37 10.67 -12.96
CA THR A 152 12.61 11.36 -14.25
C THR A 152 11.84 12.66 -14.40
N GLU A 153 11.19 13.14 -13.32
CA GLU A 153 10.33 14.35 -13.30
C GLU A 153 11.01 15.57 -13.93
N ARG A 154 12.32 15.74 -13.73
CA ARG A 154 13.10 16.84 -14.32
C ARG A 154 12.98 16.94 -15.85
N PHE A 155 12.69 15.83 -16.53
CA PHE A 155 12.53 15.76 -17.99
C PHE A 155 11.06 15.69 -18.43
N LEU A 156 10.12 15.65 -17.49
CA LEU A 156 8.69 15.51 -17.75
C LEU A 156 7.99 16.89 -17.77
N PRO A 157 6.78 16.97 -18.39
CA PRO A 157 5.95 18.18 -18.33
C PRO A 157 5.62 18.56 -16.88
N ALA A 158 5.53 19.86 -16.59
CA ALA A 158 5.19 20.37 -15.25
C ALA A 158 3.82 19.91 -14.71
N LEU A 159 2.92 19.42 -15.58
CA LEU A 159 1.65 18.81 -15.19
C LEU A 159 1.84 17.45 -14.49
N LEU A 160 2.94 16.73 -14.75
CA LEU A 160 3.28 15.45 -14.15
C LEU A 160 4.19 15.67 -12.94
N ASN A 161 3.71 16.47 -11.99
CA ASN A 161 4.43 16.67 -10.74
C ASN A 161 4.38 15.41 -9.87
N HIS A 162 5.40 15.26 -9.01
CA HIS A 162 5.49 14.15 -8.05
C HIS A 162 4.23 14.01 -7.17
N GLY A 163 3.55 15.10 -6.82
CA GLY A 163 2.29 15.05 -6.07
C GLY A 163 1.17 14.30 -6.83
N LEU A 164 0.96 14.60 -8.10
CA LEU A 164 -0.05 13.91 -8.92
C LEU A 164 0.32 12.44 -9.14
N LEU A 165 1.59 12.16 -9.38
CA LEU A 165 2.12 10.80 -9.52
C LEU A 165 1.87 9.95 -8.26
N LEU A 166 2.18 10.48 -7.08
CA LEU A 166 1.93 9.81 -5.80
C LEU A 166 0.44 9.69 -5.47
N THR A 167 -0.38 10.63 -5.91
CA THR A 167 -1.85 10.52 -5.79
C THR A 167 -2.37 9.33 -6.60
N VAL A 168 -1.91 9.18 -7.85
CA VAL A 168 -2.30 8.04 -8.70
C VAL A 168 -1.81 6.73 -8.08
N GLU A 169 -0.62 6.71 -7.48
CA GLU A 169 -0.10 5.56 -6.74
C GLU A 169 -1.01 5.17 -5.57
N LEU A 170 -1.37 6.13 -4.71
CA LEU A 170 -2.27 5.94 -3.57
C LEU A 170 -3.62 5.36 -4.00
N LEU A 171 -4.24 5.95 -5.03
CA LEU A 171 -5.54 5.52 -5.53
C LEU A 171 -5.48 4.11 -6.12
N THR A 172 -4.45 3.84 -6.91
CA THR A 172 -4.35 2.55 -7.60
C THR A 172 -4.01 1.43 -6.62
N THR A 173 -3.01 1.63 -5.77
CA THR A 173 -2.63 0.66 -4.75
C THR A 173 -3.77 0.46 -3.75
N GLY A 174 -4.48 1.53 -3.37
CA GLY A 174 -5.66 1.44 -2.52
C GLY A 174 -6.82 0.65 -3.14
N LEU A 175 -7.16 0.92 -4.40
CA LEU A 175 -8.19 0.18 -5.13
C LEU A 175 -7.84 -1.30 -5.26
N LEU A 176 -6.59 -1.61 -5.57
CA LEU A 176 -6.14 -2.99 -5.79
C LEU A 176 -6.12 -3.79 -4.48
N LEU A 177 -5.80 -3.16 -3.35
CA LEU A 177 -5.93 -3.79 -2.02
C LEU A 177 -7.39 -4.04 -1.65
N VAL A 178 -8.30 -3.11 -1.96
CA VAL A 178 -9.73 -3.31 -1.75
C VAL A 178 -10.24 -4.49 -2.59
N LEU A 179 -9.86 -4.54 -3.87
CA LEU A 179 -10.23 -5.64 -4.77
C LEU A 179 -9.64 -6.98 -4.31
N ALA A 180 -8.39 -7.00 -3.83
CA ALA A 180 -7.77 -8.19 -3.26
C ALA A 180 -8.55 -8.67 -2.01
N GLY A 181 -8.90 -7.76 -1.10
CA GLY A 181 -9.72 -8.07 0.08
C GLY A 181 -11.10 -8.64 -0.27
N LEU A 182 -11.79 -8.06 -1.27
CA LEU A 182 -13.08 -8.56 -1.76
C LEU A 182 -12.96 -9.92 -2.47
N GLY A 183 -11.87 -10.15 -3.20
CA GLY A 183 -11.57 -11.43 -3.84
C GLY A 183 -11.44 -12.57 -2.83
N ILE A 184 -10.78 -12.31 -1.69
CA ILE A 184 -10.67 -13.26 -0.58
C ILE A 184 -12.03 -13.49 0.09
N LYS A 185 -12.86 -12.44 0.27
CA LYS A 185 -14.22 -12.57 0.82
C LYS A 185 -15.11 -13.48 -0.01
N ARG A 186 -15.01 -13.44 -1.35
CA ARG A 186 -15.84 -14.23 -2.27
C ARG A 186 -15.58 -15.74 -2.26
N LEU A 187 -14.45 -16.18 -1.70
CA LEU A 187 -14.16 -17.60 -1.52
C LEU A 187 -14.72 -18.19 -0.21
N ARG A 188 -15.34 -17.35 0.63
CA ARG A 188 -16.07 -17.75 1.83
C ARG A 188 -17.56 -17.84 1.54
#